data_AF-G7YBG6-F1
#
_entry.id   AF-G7YBG6-F1
#
_cell.length_a   1.000
_cell.length_b   1.000
_cell.length_c   1.000
_cell.angle_alpha   90.00
_cell.angle_beta   90.00
_cell.angle_gamma   90.00
#
_symmetry.space_group_name_H-M   'P 1'
#
loop_
_entity.id
_entity.type
_entity.pdbx_description
1 polymer ?
#
loop_
_entity_poly.entity_id
_entity_poly.type
_entity_poly.pdbx_seq_one_letter_code
_entity_poly.pdbx_strand_id
1 'polypeptide(L)'
;MDVSKPIEIVKLYYSLGGSATAALRGYKTKHGLIKDPFTVSTVTRLIAKFECTGFALDFPGKGRKSPSDETAPIVQNAVEQLQSQSTMASSSITQVSQLTGIPRASVHRIMRRHLHLYPLHPTTQTK
;
A
#
# COMPACT_ATOMS: atom_id res chain seq x y z
N MET A 1 -2.45 -10.25 -11.31
CA MET A 1 -3.40 -11.38 -11.36
C MET A 1 -4.62 -10.92 -12.14
N ASP A 2 -5.17 -11.78 -12.98
CA ASP A 2 -6.43 -11.49 -13.68
C ASP A 2 -7.57 -11.43 -12.64
N VAL A 3 -8.06 -10.22 -12.41
CA VAL A 3 -9.11 -9.89 -11.43
C VAL A 3 -10.43 -10.64 -11.67
N SER A 4 -10.59 -11.22 -12.87
CA SER A 4 -11.80 -11.93 -13.29
C SER A 4 -11.96 -13.29 -12.62
N LYS A 5 -10.85 -13.98 -12.29
CA LYS A 5 -10.88 -15.39 -11.85
C LYS A 5 -11.53 -15.60 -10.47
N PRO A 6 -11.20 -14.83 -9.42
CA PRO A 6 -11.81 -15.02 -8.11
C PRO A 6 -13.30 -14.70 -8.11
N ILE A 7 -13.69 -13.63 -8.82
CA ILE A 7 -15.10 -13.21 -8.95
C ILE A 7 -15.92 -14.29 -9.66
N GLU A 8 -15.40 -14.85 -10.75
CA GLU A 8 -16.08 -15.89 -11.50
C GLU A 8 -16.25 -17.19 -10.70
N ILE A 9 -15.23 -17.58 -9.93
CA ILE A 9 -15.31 -18.75 -9.04
C ILE A 9 -16.36 -18.56 -7.95
N VAL A 10 -16.42 -17.38 -7.33
CA VAL A 10 -17.43 -17.07 -6.31
C VAL A 10 -18.84 -17.17 -6.91
N LYS A 11 -19.06 -16.63 -8.12
CA LYS A 11 -20.34 -16.76 -8.83
C LYS A 11 -20.70 -18.23 -9.08
N LEU A 12 -19.77 -19.01 -9.64
CA LEU A 12 -19.98 -20.44 -9.90
C LEU A 12 -20.29 -21.23 -8.62
N TYR A 13 -19.64 -20.90 -7.51
CA TYR A 13 -19.87 -21.56 -6.23
C TYR A 13 -21.33 -21.41 -5.76
N TYR A 14 -21.85 -20.18 -5.77
CA TYR A 14 -23.25 -19.95 -5.38
C TYR A 14 -24.25 -20.48 -6.41
N SER A 15 -23.95 -20.41 -7.71
CA SER A 15 -24.81 -21.01 -8.75
C SER A 15 -24.87 -22.54 -8.69
N LEU A 16 -23.86 -23.20 -8.14
CA LEU A 16 -23.75 -24.66 -8.03
C LEU A 16 -24.04 -25.19 -6.62
N GLY A 17 -24.80 -24.43 -5.82
CA GLY A 17 -25.29 -24.88 -4.51
C GLY A 17 -24.21 -24.98 -3.42
N GLY A 18 -23.14 -24.20 -3.50
CA GLY A 18 -22.14 -24.12 -2.44
C GLY A 18 -21.09 -25.23 -2.45
N SER A 19 -20.88 -25.90 -3.59
CA SER A 19 -19.84 -26.92 -3.74
C SER A 19 -18.56 -26.36 -4.34
N ALA A 20 -17.48 -26.31 -3.54
CA ALA A 20 -16.16 -25.84 -3.99
C ALA A 20 -15.59 -26.71 -5.13
N THR A 21 -15.82 -28.02 -5.07
CA THR A 21 -15.41 -28.96 -6.12
C THR A 21 -16.21 -28.73 -7.41
N ALA A 22 -17.52 -28.48 -7.31
CA ALA A 22 -18.35 -28.20 -8.46
C ALA A 22 -17.96 -26.87 -9.12
N ALA A 23 -17.69 -25.83 -8.33
CA ALA A 23 -17.21 -24.54 -8.81
C ALA A 23 -15.88 -24.67 -9.57
N LEU A 24 -14.93 -25.43 -9.02
CA LEU A 24 -13.64 -25.67 -9.67
C LEU A 24 -13.79 -26.45 -10.99
N ARG A 25 -14.60 -27.51 -11.00
CA ARG A 25 -14.90 -28.27 -12.23
C ARG A 25 -15.60 -27.41 -13.27
N GLY A 26 -16.61 -26.64 -12.87
CA GLY A 26 -17.35 -25.75 -13.76
C GLY A 26 -16.43 -24.70 -14.39
N TYR A 27 -15.53 -24.11 -13.59
CA TYR A 27 -14.54 -23.17 -14.08
C TYR A 27 -13.57 -23.85 -15.07
N LYS A 28 -13.08 -25.04 -14.74
CA LYS A 28 -12.18 -25.82 -15.61
C LYS A 28 -12.80 -26.12 -16.96
N THR A 29 -14.04 -26.61 -16.96
CA THR A 29 -14.80 -26.92 -18.19
C THR A 29 -15.05 -25.68 -19.02
N LYS A 30 -15.50 -24.58 -18.38
CA LYS A 30 -15.81 -23.32 -19.08
C LYS A 30 -14.59 -22.73 -19.80
N HIS A 31 -13.40 -22.87 -19.20
CA HIS A 31 -12.16 -22.32 -19.74
C HIS A 31 -11.30 -23.35 -20.49
N GLY A 32 -11.81 -24.57 -20.73
CA GLY A 32 -11.10 -25.61 -21.49
C GLY A 32 -9.76 -26.02 -20.88
N LEU A 33 -9.62 -25.96 -19.55
CA LEU A 33 -8.35 -26.15 -18.87
C LEU A 33 -8.03 -27.65 -18.66
N ILE A 34 -6.81 -28.06 -19.04
CA ILE A 34 -6.34 -29.44 -18.85
C ILE A 34 -6.07 -29.72 -17.35
N LYS A 35 -5.38 -28.78 -16.70
CA LYS A 35 -5.03 -28.84 -15.27
C LYS A 35 -5.95 -27.95 -14.46
N ASP A 36 -6.25 -28.37 -13.23
CA ASP A 36 -7.00 -27.55 -12.30
C ASP A 36 -6.25 -26.23 -12.03
N PRO A 37 -6.91 -25.07 -12.22
CA PRO A 37 -6.26 -23.78 -12.07
C PRO A 37 -5.94 -23.44 -10.61
N PHE A 38 -6.69 -24.03 -9.67
CA PHE A 38 -6.57 -23.81 -8.24
C PHE A 38 -6.86 -25.11 -7.48
N THR A 39 -6.48 -25.14 -6.21
CA THR A 39 -6.88 -26.22 -5.30
C THR A 39 -8.27 -25.93 -4.71
N VAL A 40 -8.99 -26.98 -4.29
CA VAL A 40 -10.26 -26.84 -3.56
C VAL A 40 -10.09 -25.97 -2.31
N SER A 41 -8.99 -26.13 -1.58
CA SER A 41 -8.68 -25.30 -0.40
C SER A 41 -8.54 -23.80 -0.71
N THR A 42 -8.06 -23.45 -1.90
CA THR A 42 -7.98 -22.06 -2.37
C THR A 42 -9.39 -21.50 -2.60
N VAL A 43 -10.28 -22.30 -3.21
CA VAL A 43 -11.70 -21.92 -3.39
C VAL A 43 -12.37 -21.73 -2.04
N THR A 44 -12.22 -22.67 -1.10
CA THR A 44 -12.80 -22.53 0.25
C THR A 44 -12.31 -21.28 0.98
N ARG A 45 -11.00 -20.98 0.90
CA ARG A 45 -10.42 -19.76 1.49
C ARG A 45 -10.97 -18.50 0.83
N LEU A 46 -11.16 -18.53 -0.49
CA LEU A 46 -11.74 -17.42 -1.24
C LEU A 46 -13.19 -17.15 -0.83
N ILE A 47 -14.01 -18.20 -0.70
CA ILE A 47 -15.40 -18.07 -0.22
C ILE A 47 -15.43 -17.54 1.21
N ALA A 48 -14.65 -18.11 2.13
CA ALA A 48 -14.61 -17.63 3.51
C ALA A 48 -14.18 -16.15 3.60
N LYS A 49 -13.23 -15.72 2.77
CA LYS A 49 -12.82 -14.32 2.68
C LYS A 49 -13.94 -13.44 2.12
N PHE A 50 -14.64 -13.92 1.09
CA PHE A 50 -15.78 -13.24 0.49
C PHE A 50 -16.94 -13.10 1.49
N GLU A 51 -17.28 -14.14 2.24
CA GLU A 51 -18.34 -14.11 3.26
C GLU A 51 -17.97 -13.19 4.44
N CYS A 52 -16.70 -13.17 4.83
CA CYS A 52 -16.22 -12.30 5.89
C CYS A 52 -16.19 -10.81 5.47
N THR A 53 -15.85 -10.52 4.22
CA THR A 53 -15.54 -9.14 3.80
C THR A 53 -16.50 -8.55 2.77
N GLY A 54 -17.33 -9.36 2.12
CA GLY A 54 -18.18 -8.98 0.98
C GLY A 54 -17.43 -8.75 -0.34
N PHE A 55 -16.09 -8.86 -0.34
CA PHE A 55 -15.25 -8.59 -1.51
C PHE A 55 -14.48 -9.84 -1.93
N ALA A 56 -14.61 -10.20 -3.21
CA ALA A 56 -13.88 -11.31 -3.81
C ALA A 56 -12.45 -10.94 -4.22
N LEU A 57 -12.14 -9.63 -4.24
CA LEU A 57 -10.84 -9.09 -4.63
C LEU A 57 -9.87 -9.05 -3.44
N ASP A 58 -8.58 -9.00 -3.75
CA ASP A 58 -7.56 -8.71 -2.77
C ASP A 58 -7.63 -7.26 -2.35
N PHE A 59 -7.66 -7.03 -1.04
CA PHE A 59 -7.38 -5.72 -0.50
C PHE A 59 -5.98 -5.32 -0.93
N PRO A 60 -5.72 -4.02 -1.18
CA PRO A 60 -4.35 -3.56 -1.28
C PRO A 60 -3.60 -4.10 -0.06
N GLY A 61 -2.48 -4.80 -0.31
CA GLY A 61 -1.78 -5.52 0.74
C GLY A 61 -1.57 -4.61 1.94
N LYS A 62 -1.85 -5.13 3.15
CA LYS A 62 -1.60 -4.42 4.42
C LYS A 62 -0.08 -4.31 4.60
N GLY A 63 0.54 -3.44 3.81
CA GLY A 63 1.94 -3.13 3.90
C GLY A 63 2.26 -2.51 5.25
N ARG A 64 3.54 -2.45 5.60
CA ARG A 64 3.98 -1.68 6.76
C ARG A 64 3.50 -0.24 6.58
N LYS A 65 2.70 0.27 7.52
CA LYS A 65 2.33 1.69 7.56
C LYS A 65 3.61 2.51 7.44
N SER A 66 3.69 3.40 6.46
CA SER A 66 4.85 4.29 6.38
C SER A 66 4.82 5.18 7.62
N PRO A 67 5.97 5.39 8.29
CA PRO A 67 6.08 6.35 9.40
C PRO A 67 5.62 7.76 9.05
N SER A 68 5.43 8.05 7.76
CA SER A 68 5.19 9.39 7.25
C SER A 68 3.83 9.96 7.59
N ASP A 69 2.75 9.17 7.74
CA ASP A 69 1.42 9.78 7.98
C ASP A 69 1.32 10.43 9.36
N GLU A 70 1.88 9.80 10.40
CA GLU A 70 1.89 10.37 11.76
C GLU A 70 2.94 11.46 11.93
N THR A 71 4.07 11.36 11.22
CA THR A 71 5.20 12.28 11.40
C THR A 71 5.22 13.44 10.39
N ALA A 72 4.43 13.39 9.32
CA ALA A 72 4.27 14.48 8.35
C ALA A 72 3.90 15.83 8.98
N PRO A 73 2.90 15.94 9.88
CA PRO A 73 2.56 17.23 10.47
C PRO A 73 3.69 17.79 11.34
N ILE A 74 4.45 16.91 12.02
CA ILE A 74 5.61 17.30 12.83
C ILE A 74 6.72 17.88 11.94
N VAL A 75 7.01 17.21 10.82
CA VAL A 75 7.99 17.67 9.84
C VAL A 75 7.55 18.97 9.17
N GLN A 76 6.26 19.12 8.85
CA GLN A 76 5.71 20.35 8.25
C GLN A 76 5.91 21.56 9.17
N ASN A 77 5.51 21.45 10.45
CA ASN A 77 5.68 22.52 11.41
C ASN A 77 7.18 22.90 11.59
N ALA A 78 8.06 21.90 11.66
CA ALA A 78 9.50 22.14 11.75
C ALA A 78 10.06 22.87 10.53
N VAL A 79 9.57 22.56 9.33
CA VAL A 79 9.94 23.26 8.09
C VAL A 79 9.46 24.72 8.13
N GLU A 80 8.19 24.96 8.47
CA GLU A 80 7.63 26.32 8.55
C GLU A 80 8.37 27.20 9.57
N GLN A 81 8.74 26.63 10.72
CA GLN A 81 9.55 27.32 11.73
C GLN A 81 10.92 27.72 11.19
N LEU A 82 11.62 26.80 10.50
CA LEU A 82 12.94 27.08 9.93
C LEU A 82 12.87 28.08 8.77
N GLN A 83 11.82 28.04 7.95
CA GLN A 83 11.61 29.01 6.88
C GLN A 83 11.33 30.41 7.44
N SER A 84 10.53 30.52 8.51
CA SER A 84 10.21 31.80 9.15
C SER A 84 11.42 32.47 9.80
N GLN A 85 12.41 31.68 10.23
CA GLN A 85 13.66 32.17 10.82
C GLN A 85 14.77 32.44 9.79
N SER A 86 14.59 31.98 8.54
CA SER A 86 15.62 32.05 7.51
C SER A 86 15.34 33.19 6.55
N THR A 87 16.34 34.07 6.36
CA THR A 87 16.29 35.15 5.35
C THR A 87 16.10 34.60 3.92
N MET A 88 16.44 33.32 3.68
CA MET A 88 16.34 32.65 2.39
C MET A 88 15.14 31.71 2.26
N ALA A 89 14.23 31.66 3.24
CA ALA A 89 13.08 30.75 3.29
C ALA A 89 13.42 29.27 2.98
N SER A 90 14.67 28.87 3.25
CA SER A 90 15.22 27.55 2.92
C SER A 90 15.34 26.68 4.16
N SER A 91 14.95 25.41 4.04
CA SER A 91 15.03 24.40 5.11
C SER A 91 15.87 23.22 4.65
N SER A 92 16.95 22.92 5.38
CA SER A 92 17.77 21.74 5.10
C SER A 92 17.23 20.48 5.81
N ILE A 93 17.37 19.32 5.16
CA ILE A 93 16.98 18.01 5.73
C ILE A 93 17.68 17.76 7.08
N THR A 94 18.93 18.19 7.19
CA THR A 94 19.74 18.02 8.41
C THR A 94 19.15 18.79 9.58
N GLN A 95 18.78 20.06 9.38
CA GLN A 95 18.20 20.90 10.43
C GLN A 95 16.83 20.37 10.86
N VAL A 96 15.97 20.01 9.90
CA VAL A 96 14.64 19.44 10.20
C VAL A 96 14.78 18.11 10.97
N SER A 97 15.75 17.27 10.61
CA SER A 97 16.04 16.01 11.33
C SER A 97 16.54 16.25 12.76
N GLN A 98 17.41 17.24 12.96
CA GLN A 98 17.89 17.61 14.30
C GLN A 98 16.76 18.19 15.17
N LEU A 99 15.89 19.03 14.60
CA LEU A 99 14.79 19.67 15.31
C LEU A 99 13.69 18.68 15.72
N THR A 100 13.38 17.71 14.85
CA THR A 100 12.28 16.75 15.07
C THR A 100 12.73 15.42 15.70
N GLY A 101 14.04 15.14 15.72
CA GLY A 101 14.57 13.82 16.11
C GLY A 101 14.28 12.71 15.10
N ILE A 102 13.63 13.02 13.96
CA ILE A 102 13.28 12.04 12.94
C ILE A 102 14.52 11.76 12.06
N PRO A 103 14.81 10.51 11.69
CA PRO A 103 15.93 10.18 10.81
C PRO A 103 15.89 10.95 9.47
N ARG A 104 17.03 11.44 9.00
CA ARG A 104 17.17 12.22 7.75
C ARG A 104 16.48 11.57 6.55
N ALA A 105 16.59 10.24 6.41
CA ALA A 105 15.95 9.49 5.32
C ALA A 105 14.41 9.57 5.37
N SER A 106 13.82 9.53 6.57
CA SER A 106 12.38 9.69 6.78
C SER A 106 11.95 11.11 6.49
N VAL A 107 12.68 12.12 6.98
CA VAL A 107 12.42 13.55 6.68
C VAL A 107 12.46 13.80 5.17
N HIS A 108 13.50 13.33 4.47
CA HIS A 108 13.61 13.45 3.02
C HIS A 108 12.41 12.82 2.29
N ARG A 109 12.02 11.60 2.69
CA ARG A 109 10.85 10.92 2.11
C ARG A 109 9.55 11.68 2.36
N ILE A 110 9.38 12.22 3.57
CA ILE A 110 8.20 13.01 3.95
C ILE A 110 8.14 14.31 3.16
N MET A 111 9.23 15.09 3.14
CA MET A 111 9.31 16.34 2.39
C MET A 111 9.02 16.13 0.89
N ARG A 112 9.63 15.11 0.27
CA ARG A 112 9.43 14.82 -1.17
C ARG A 112 8.04 14.27 -1.50
N ARG A 113 7.50 13.34 -0.70
CA ARG A 113 6.26 12.62 -1.04
C ARG A 113 4.99 13.25 -0.49
N HIS A 114 5.05 13.88 0.68
CA HIS A 114 3.88 14.40 1.39
C HIS A 114 3.80 15.93 1.32
N LEU A 115 4.94 16.62 1.40
CA LEU A 115 4.98 18.09 1.40
C LEU A 115 5.28 18.68 0.02
N HIS A 116 5.64 17.84 -0.95
CA HIS A 116 6.09 18.22 -2.30
C HIS A 116 7.23 19.26 -2.31
N LEU A 117 8.01 19.31 -1.24
CA LEU A 117 9.18 20.16 -1.11
C LEU A 117 10.40 19.41 -1.65
N TYR A 118 11.23 20.12 -2.40
CA TYR A 118 12.53 19.67 -2.85
C TYR A 118 13.57 20.31 -1.93
N PRO A 119 14.01 19.62 -0.86
CA PRO A 119 14.94 20.22 0.09
C PRO A 119 16.26 20.48 -0.62
N LEU A 120 16.84 21.67 -0.44
CA LEU A 120 18.20 21.92 -0.90
C LEU A 120 19.15 20.95 -0.17
N HIS A 121 20.04 20.32 -0.92
CA HIS A 121 21.16 19.62 -0.31
C HIS A 121 22.02 20.66 0.42
N PRO A 122 22.42 20.44 1.69
CA PRO A 122 23.40 21.31 2.30
C PRO A 122 24.67 21.19 1.47
N THR A 123 25.00 22.24 0.73
CA THR A 123 26.32 22.40 0.14
C THR A 123 27.30 22.35 1.30
N THR A 124 28.18 21.35 1.30
CA THR A 124 29.27 21.20 2.25
C THR A 124 30.08 22.49 2.28
N GLN A 125 29.81 23.36 3.25
CA GLN A 125 30.70 24.47 3.59
C GLN A 125 31.84 23.86 4.41
N THR A 126 32.91 23.48 3.74
CA THR A 126 34.21 23.15 4.35
C THR A 126 34.79 24.41 4.98
N LYS A 127 35.17 24.30 6.25
CA LYS A 127 35.88 25.32 7.03
C LYS A 127 37.37 25.28 6.72
#